data_AF-A0A2V6EBP1-F1
#
_entry.id   AF-A0A2V6EBP1-F1
#
_cell.length_a   1.000
_cell.length_b   1.000
_cell.length_c   1.000
_cell.angle_alpha   90.00
_cell.angle_beta   90.00
_cell.angle_gamma   90.00
#
_symmetry.space_group_name_H-M   'P 1'
#
loop_
_entity.id
_entity.type
_entity.pdbx_description
1 polymer ?
#
loop_
_entity_poly.entity_id
_entity_poly.type
_entity_poly.pdbx_seq_one_letter_code
_entity_poly.pdbx_strand_id
1 'polypeptide(L)'
;RDNPILRVTLSVEEVAAEAHYLWQAGFRQVLLVAGEHPKFVSGDYLVECVRALASDFPSIAIEVGPMASSDYVPIVRAGAEGLVVYQETYQRAVYAELHTAGPKRDFDYRLDCPERAYAAGFRRLGVGALFGLWRWQDEAIALAAHLDYLLRRCWQAQITISLPRLRPAAGGFRPLFSISDRELAQLVCALRISFPQVGIVLSTRERPSLRDALVSLGVTMMSAGSHTEPGGYTRRGTEHLHQTVGGRIIPPDFQDGEDKLATGQFEIGDDRPPERIATILRQRGFEPVWKDWEQTLSG
;
A
#
# COMPACT_ATOMS: atom_id res chain seq x y z
N ARG A 1 1.35 -8.65 -18.53
CA ARG A 1 1.93 -7.37 -18.99
C ARG A 1 1.18 -6.82 -20.21
N ASP A 2 0.16 -7.55 -20.68
CA ASP A 2 -0.51 -7.32 -21.96
C ASP A 2 -1.88 -6.68 -21.82
N ASN A 3 -2.28 -6.29 -20.60
CA ASN A 3 -3.51 -5.54 -20.40
C ASN A 3 -3.29 -4.13 -20.94
N PRO A 4 -4.05 -3.69 -21.96
CA PRO A 4 -3.99 -2.33 -22.48
C PRO A 4 -4.65 -1.40 -21.45
N ILE A 5 -3.86 -0.97 -20.47
CA ILE A 5 -4.28 -0.04 -19.41
C ILE A 5 -3.57 1.29 -19.56
N LEU A 6 -4.24 2.35 -19.13
CA LEU A 6 -3.68 3.70 -19.07
C LEU A 6 -2.71 3.79 -17.90
N ARG A 7 -1.51 4.30 -18.17
CA ARG A 7 -0.41 4.42 -17.23
C ARG A 7 0.12 5.83 -17.23
N VAL A 8 0.58 6.27 -16.07
CA VAL A 8 1.36 7.48 -15.88
C VAL A 8 2.37 7.25 -14.77
N THR A 9 3.51 7.90 -14.86
CA THR A 9 4.45 8.09 -13.75
C THR A 9 4.52 9.59 -13.53
N LEU A 10 4.10 10.03 -12.35
CA LEU A 10 4.06 11.45 -12.02
C LEU A 10 5.47 12.03 -11.92
N SER A 11 5.67 13.29 -12.32
CA SER A 11 6.90 14.02 -12.00
C SER A 11 7.01 14.25 -10.49
N VAL A 12 8.20 14.65 -10.00
CA VAL A 12 8.39 14.97 -8.57
C VAL A 12 7.48 16.12 -8.14
N GLU A 13 7.30 17.13 -9.01
CA GLU A 13 6.41 18.28 -8.78
C GLU A 13 4.93 17.87 -8.72
N GLU A 14 4.53 16.90 -9.55
CA GLU A 14 3.17 16.35 -9.53
C GLU A 14 2.92 15.50 -8.28
N VAL A 15 3.91 14.69 -7.86
CA VAL A 15 3.85 13.97 -6.57
C VAL A 15 3.72 14.95 -5.41
N ALA A 16 4.49 16.05 -5.40
CA ALA A 16 4.39 17.08 -4.38
C ALA A 16 3.01 17.76 -4.38
N ALA A 17 2.39 17.97 -5.54
CA ALA A 17 1.04 18.53 -5.63
C ALA A 17 -0.04 17.58 -5.07
N GLU A 18 0.03 16.29 -5.40
CA GLU A 18 -0.85 15.26 -4.80
C GLU A 18 -0.68 15.21 -3.27
N ALA A 19 0.57 15.23 -2.80
CA ALA A 19 0.89 15.21 -1.39
C ALA A 19 0.39 16.48 -0.67
N HIS A 20 0.52 17.65 -1.30
CA HIS A 20 0.01 18.90 -0.75
C HIS A 20 -1.51 18.89 -0.61
N TYR A 21 -2.23 18.32 -1.59
CA TYR A 21 -3.68 18.12 -1.48
C TYR A 21 -4.04 17.27 -0.24
N LEU A 22 -3.35 16.14 -0.05
CA LEU A 22 -3.56 15.28 1.12
C LEU A 22 -3.21 15.99 2.43
N TRP A 23 -2.15 16.80 2.44
CA TRP A 23 -1.75 17.59 3.60
C TRP A 23 -2.83 18.62 3.97
N GLN A 24 -3.43 19.29 2.99
CA GLN A 24 -4.56 20.20 3.19
C GLN A 24 -5.81 19.48 3.72
N ALA A 25 -6.03 18.22 3.30
CA ALA A 25 -7.07 17.35 3.83
C ALA A 25 -6.78 16.82 5.26
N GLY A 26 -5.64 17.21 5.86
CA GLY A 26 -5.29 16.91 7.25
C GLY A 26 -4.37 15.70 7.44
N PHE A 27 -4.03 14.96 6.38
CA PHE A 27 -3.11 13.83 6.49
C PHE A 27 -1.69 14.30 6.86
N ARG A 28 -1.04 13.58 7.78
CA ARG A 28 0.39 13.76 8.12
C ARG A 28 1.20 12.47 7.94
N GLN A 29 0.54 11.40 7.50
CA GLN A 29 1.18 10.15 7.11
C GLN A 29 0.83 9.88 5.65
N VAL A 30 1.82 9.53 4.84
CA VAL A 30 1.63 9.25 3.41
C VAL A 30 2.37 7.97 3.03
N LEU A 31 1.75 7.18 2.15
CA LEU A 31 2.34 6.00 1.54
C LEU A 31 2.52 6.26 0.05
N LEU A 32 3.76 6.33 -0.40
CA LEU A 32 4.11 6.45 -1.82
C LEU A 32 4.07 5.06 -2.47
N VAL A 33 3.15 4.87 -3.42
CA VAL A 33 2.96 3.58 -4.09
C VAL A 33 3.41 3.70 -5.54
N ALA A 34 4.25 2.76 -5.99
CA ALA A 34 4.67 2.72 -7.39
C ALA A 34 4.85 1.27 -7.88
N GLY A 35 4.64 1.07 -9.19
CA GLY A 35 4.88 -0.23 -9.83
C GLY A 35 6.37 -0.58 -9.92
N GLU A 36 6.67 -1.84 -10.23
CA GLU A 36 8.05 -2.37 -10.23
C GLU A 36 8.83 -2.11 -11.54
N HIS A 37 8.58 -1.00 -12.25
CA HIS A 37 9.26 -0.74 -13.52
C HIS A 37 10.56 0.06 -13.30
N PRO A 38 11.76 -0.56 -13.33
CA PRO A 38 12.99 0.07 -12.83
C PRO A 38 13.41 1.31 -13.64
N LYS A 39 12.99 1.38 -14.91
CA LYS A 39 13.25 2.53 -15.78
C LYS A 39 12.46 3.79 -15.36
N PHE A 40 11.27 3.62 -14.78
CA PHE A 40 10.38 4.74 -14.44
C PHE A 40 10.41 5.03 -12.94
N VAL A 41 10.64 4.01 -12.12
CA VAL A 41 10.72 4.10 -10.67
C VAL A 41 12.13 3.74 -10.26
N SER A 42 13.07 4.64 -10.49
CA SER A 42 14.46 4.49 -10.06
C SER A 42 14.62 4.83 -8.58
N GLY A 43 15.73 4.40 -7.97
CA GLY A 43 16.09 4.80 -6.61
C GLY A 43 16.20 6.32 -6.47
N ASP A 44 16.81 6.99 -7.46
CA ASP A 44 16.97 8.45 -7.47
C ASP A 44 15.62 9.17 -7.51
N TYR A 45 14.68 8.71 -8.33
CA TYR A 45 13.32 9.27 -8.39
C TYR A 45 12.60 9.17 -7.03
N LEU A 46 12.69 8.01 -6.36
CA LEU A 46 12.09 7.84 -5.04
C LEU A 46 12.75 8.75 -3.99
N VAL A 47 14.08 8.91 -4.04
CA VAL A 47 14.80 9.83 -3.17
C VAL A 47 14.32 11.27 -3.37
N GLU A 48 14.15 11.71 -4.61
CA GLU A 48 13.66 13.06 -4.93
C GLU A 48 12.22 13.27 -4.45
N CYS A 49 11.32 12.31 -4.70
CA CYS A 49 9.95 12.35 -4.16
C CYS A 49 9.94 12.44 -2.64
N VAL A 50 10.66 11.55 -1.94
CA VAL A 50 10.69 11.56 -0.46
C VAL A 50 11.25 12.90 0.05
N ARG A 51 12.33 13.41 -0.54
CA ARG A 51 12.92 14.68 -0.14
C ARG A 51 11.97 15.86 -0.34
N ALA A 52 11.19 15.86 -1.43
CA ALA A 52 10.19 16.90 -1.69
C ALA A 52 9.06 16.91 -0.66
N LEU A 53 8.78 15.79 0.01
CA LEU A 53 7.69 15.65 0.98
C LEU A 53 8.16 15.74 2.44
N ALA A 54 9.46 15.56 2.70
CA ALA A 54 10.02 15.36 4.04
C ALA A 54 9.81 16.54 5.02
N SER A 55 9.67 17.77 4.52
CA SER A 55 9.38 18.94 5.37
C SER A 55 7.95 18.97 5.90
N ASP A 56 7.00 18.39 5.14
CA ASP A 56 5.57 18.54 5.40
C ASP A 56 4.98 17.29 6.05
N PHE A 57 5.51 16.12 5.70
CA PHE A 57 5.04 14.82 6.15
C PHE A 57 5.99 14.23 7.20
N PRO A 58 5.59 14.16 8.49
CA PRO A 58 6.40 13.53 9.53
C PRO A 58 6.55 12.02 9.36
N SER A 59 5.68 11.36 8.59
CA SER A 59 5.72 9.92 8.33
C SER A 59 5.53 9.65 6.84
N ILE A 60 6.61 9.27 6.16
CA ILE A 60 6.60 8.86 4.76
C ILE A 60 6.95 7.36 4.70
N ALA A 61 6.07 6.58 4.08
CA ALA A 61 6.31 5.18 3.78
C ALA A 61 6.33 4.94 2.26
N ILE A 62 6.94 3.85 1.82
CA ILE A 62 6.95 3.43 0.41
C ILE A 62 6.38 2.02 0.25
N GLU A 63 5.60 1.80 -0.81
CA GLU A 63 5.16 0.49 -1.31
C GLU A 63 5.61 0.36 -2.76
N VAL A 64 6.79 -0.20 -2.94
CA VAL A 64 7.47 -0.36 -4.25
C VAL A 64 8.04 -1.76 -4.39
N GLY A 65 8.58 -2.09 -5.57
CA GLY A 65 9.24 -3.36 -5.78
C GLY A 65 10.37 -3.62 -4.78
N PRO A 66 10.61 -4.88 -4.35
CA PRO A 66 11.71 -5.20 -3.44
C PRO A 66 13.08 -4.78 -3.99
N MET A 67 13.92 -4.19 -3.14
CA MET A 67 15.27 -3.71 -3.48
C MET A 67 16.33 -4.32 -2.55
N ALA A 68 17.61 -4.11 -2.87
CA ALA A 68 18.69 -4.45 -1.97
C ALA A 68 18.78 -3.41 -0.85
N SER A 69 19.34 -3.80 0.31
CA SER A 69 19.50 -2.87 1.43
C SER A 69 20.28 -1.61 1.06
N SER A 70 21.30 -1.72 0.19
CA SER A 70 22.08 -0.58 -0.29
C SER A 70 21.25 0.47 -1.01
N ASP A 71 20.20 0.04 -1.71
CA ASP A 71 19.35 0.91 -2.54
C ASP A 71 18.29 1.62 -1.69
N TYR A 72 17.93 1.03 -0.54
CA TYR A 72 17.04 1.65 0.43
C TYR A 72 17.71 2.73 1.28
N VAL A 73 19.03 2.64 1.54
CA VAL A 73 19.75 3.59 2.41
C VAL A 73 19.59 5.05 1.96
N PRO A 74 19.74 5.43 0.68
CA PRO A 74 19.48 6.80 0.23
C PRO A 74 18.04 7.26 0.48
N ILE A 75 17.06 6.37 0.34
CA ILE A 75 15.63 6.68 0.51
C ILE A 75 15.31 6.93 1.99
N VAL A 76 15.85 6.12 2.90
CA VAL A 76 15.75 6.33 4.35
C VAL A 76 16.41 7.66 4.74
N ARG A 77 17.62 7.95 4.22
CA ARG A 77 18.31 9.23 4.46
C ARG A 77 17.55 10.44 3.94
N ALA A 78 16.73 10.27 2.91
CA ALA A 78 15.88 11.34 2.39
C ALA A 78 14.68 11.65 3.29
N GLY A 79 14.31 10.76 4.22
CA GLY A 79 13.23 10.96 5.18
C GLY A 79 12.17 9.85 5.20
N ALA A 80 12.30 8.78 4.41
CA ALA A 80 11.35 7.68 4.45
C ALA A 80 11.55 6.86 5.72
N GLU A 81 10.46 6.60 6.45
CA GLU A 81 10.50 5.83 7.70
C GLU A 81 9.84 4.45 7.60
N GLY A 82 8.94 4.25 6.63
CA GLY A 82 8.20 3.01 6.46
C GLY A 82 8.44 2.29 5.13
N LEU A 83 8.47 0.96 5.17
CA LEU A 83 8.34 0.10 4.00
C LEU A 83 7.06 -0.73 4.13
N VAL A 84 6.26 -0.84 3.08
CA VAL A 84 5.16 -1.80 2.96
C VAL A 84 5.46 -2.77 1.82
N VAL A 85 5.35 -4.07 2.08
CA VAL A 85 5.49 -5.13 1.08
C VAL A 85 4.51 -6.26 1.36
N TYR A 86 3.62 -6.54 0.41
CA TYR A 86 2.76 -7.72 0.49
C TYR A 86 3.40 -8.88 -0.22
N GLN A 87 3.46 -10.03 0.44
CA GLN A 87 3.92 -11.28 -0.19
C GLN A 87 2.93 -11.75 -1.27
N GLU A 88 1.72 -11.17 -1.30
CA GLU A 88 0.57 -11.56 -2.14
C GLU A 88 0.02 -12.92 -1.74
N THR A 89 0.82 -13.97 -1.84
CA THR A 89 0.49 -15.33 -1.41
C THR A 89 1.75 -16.01 -0.89
N TYR A 90 1.63 -16.72 0.23
CA TYR A 90 2.71 -17.53 0.77
C TYR A 90 2.80 -18.91 0.09
N GLN A 91 1.88 -19.23 -0.81
CA GLN A 91 1.91 -20.46 -1.60
C GLN A 91 2.84 -20.32 -2.80
N ARG A 92 4.04 -20.92 -2.70
CA ARG A 92 5.08 -20.82 -3.74
C ARG A 92 4.59 -21.20 -5.15
N ALA A 93 3.78 -22.26 -5.27
CA ALA A 93 3.25 -22.70 -6.55
C ALA A 93 2.33 -21.63 -7.18
N VAL A 94 1.36 -21.14 -6.40
CA VAL A 94 0.44 -20.07 -6.83
C VAL A 94 1.20 -18.78 -7.13
N TYR A 95 2.20 -18.44 -6.32
CA TYR A 95 3.05 -17.28 -6.56
C TYR A 95 3.77 -17.36 -7.90
N ALA A 96 4.33 -18.52 -8.24
CA ALA A 96 5.05 -18.74 -9.50
C ALA A 96 4.12 -18.66 -10.73
N GLU A 97 2.87 -19.10 -10.60
CA GLU A 97 1.86 -19.00 -11.66
C GLU A 97 1.42 -17.54 -11.90
N LEU A 98 1.27 -16.75 -10.84
CA LEU A 98 0.84 -15.35 -10.93
C LEU A 98 1.96 -14.40 -11.33
N HIS A 99 3.20 -14.69 -10.94
CA HIS A 99 4.37 -13.84 -11.14
C HIS A 99 5.31 -14.46 -12.18
N THR A 100 4.89 -14.46 -13.44
CA THR A 100 5.56 -15.20 -14.53
C THR A 100 6.88 -14.56 -15.00
N ALA A 101 7.10 -13.27 -14.77
CA ALA A 101 8.28 -12.55 -15.24
C ALA A 101 8.62 -11.31 -14.40
N GLY A 102 9.88 -10.87 -14.52
CA GLY A 102 10.41 -9.69 -13.84
C GLY A 102 10.83 -9.96 -12.39
N PRO A 103 11.30 -8.92 -11.68
CA PRO A 103 11.81 -9.05 -10.31
C PRO A 103 10.79 -9.67 -9.34
N LYS A 104 9.49 -9.37 -9.52
CA LYS A 104 8.42 -9.96 -8.73
C LYS A 104 8.36 -11.49 -8.76
N ARG A 105 8.94 -12.18 -9.75
CA ARG A 105 8.92 -13.65 -9.79
C ARG A 105 9.72 -14.30 -8.66
N ASP A 106 10.71 -13.61 -8.12
CA ASP A 106 11.54 -14.15 -7.05
C ASP A 106 10.80 -14.09 -5.70
N PHE A 107 10.26 -15.25 -5.31
CA PHE A 107 9.48 -15.41 -4.08
C PHE A 107 10.30 -15.10 -2.83
N ASP A 108 11.51 -15.66 -2.73
CA ASP A 108 12.36 -15.56 -1.55
C ASP A 108 12.91 -14.15 -1.41
N TYR A 109 13.32 -13.55 -2.53
CA TYR A 109 13.73 -12.16 -2.53
C TYR A 109 12.61 -11.22 -2.06
N ARG A 110 11.34 -11.49 -2.43
CA ARG A 110 10.22 -10.70 -1.92
C ARG A 110 9.93 -10.97 -0.44
N LEU A 111 10.01 -12.24 -0.01
CA LEU A 111 9.77 -12.63 1.38
C LEU A 111 10.77 -11.97 2.33
N ASP A 112 12.05 -11.93 1.94
CA ASP A 112 13.15 -11.36 2.73
C ASP A 112 13.18 -9.81 2.68
N CYS A 113 12.29 -9.17 1.93
CA CYS A 113 12.27 -7.71 1.73
C CYS A 113 12.18 -6.90 3.04
N PRO A 114 11.31 -7.25 4.02
CA PRO A 114 11.21 -6.51 5.28
C PRO A 114 12.53 -6.48 6.06
N GLU A 115 13.30 -7.58 6.08
CA GLU A 115 14.62 -7.62 6.74
C GLU A 115 15.64 -6.73 6.05
N ARG A 116 15.63 -6.72 4.70
CA ARG A 116 16.53 -5.83 3.94
C ARG A 116 16.22 -4.36 4.17
N ALA A 117 14.94 -4.00 4.28
CA ALA A 117 14.52 -2.66 4.63
C ALA A 117 14.87 -2.29 6.08
N TYR A 118 14.68 -3.21 7.02
CA TYR A 118 15.12 -3.03 8.40
C TYR A 118 16.62 -2.74 8.49
N ALA A 119 17.44 -3.53 7.80
CA ALA A 119 18.88 -3.33 7.73
C ALA A 119 19.30 -1.98 7.11
N ALA A 120 18.45 -1.41 6.24
CA ALA A 120 18.67 -0.10 5.64
C ALA A 120 18.26 1.07 6.55
N GLY A 121 17.58 0.80 7.68
CA GLY A 121 17.19 1.80 8.68
C GLY A 121 15.70 2.17 8.67
N PHE A 122 14.84 1.46 7.94
CA PHE A 122 13.40 1.65 8.05
C PHE A 122 12.92 1.28 9.46
N ARG A 123 12.10 2.15 10.06
CA ARG A 123 11.60 2.02 11.45
C ARG A 123 10.17 1.50 11.51
N ARG A 124 9.47 1.46 10.38
CA ARG A 124 8.14 0.85 10.24
C ARG A 124 8.13 -0.15 9.09
N LEU A 125 7.61 -1.34 9.33
CA LEU A 125 7.53 -2.41 8.34
C LEU A 125 6.08 -2.91 8.26
N GLY A 126 5.47 -2.82 7.08
CA GLY A 126 4.14 -3.33 6.79
C GLY A 126 4.22 -4.58 5.93
N VAL A 127 3.58 -5.65 6.38
CA VAL A 127 3.46 -6.92 5.65
C VAL A 127 2.00 -7.30 5.41
N GLY A 128 1.75 -8.18 4.45
CA GLY A 128 0.39 -8.63 4.16
C GLY A 128 0.33 -9.77 3.16
N ALA A 129 -0.86 -10.37 3.08
CA ALA A 129 -1.24 -11.33 2.04
C ALA A 129 -2.49 -10.80 1.32
N LEU A 130 -2.58 -11.04 0.02
CA LEU A 130 -3.73 -10.69 -0.80
C LEU A 130 -4.76 -11.83 -0.72
N PHE A 131 -5.76 -11.65 0.14
CA PHE A 131 -6.77 -12.67 0.37
C PHE A 131 -7.66 -12.86 -0.85
N GLY A 132 -7.72 -14.09 -1.33
CA GLY A 132 -8.47 -14.49 -2.52
C GLY A 132 -7.63 -15.25 -3.57
N LEU A 133 -6.30 -15.24 -3.42
CA LEU A 133 -5.37 -16.04 -4.23
C LEU A 133 -5.29 -17.50 -3.78
N TRP A 134 -5.40 -17.75 -2.47
CA TRP A 134 -5.44 -19.07 -1.87
C TRP A 134 -6.42 -19.13 -0.68
N ARG A 135 -6.59 -20.32 -0.08
CA ARG A 135 -7.38 -20.54 1.14
C ARG A 135 -6.88 -19.61 2.26
N TRP A 136 -7.79 -18.80 2.79
CA TRP A 136 -7.41 -17.72 3.70
C TRP A 136 -6.78 -18.21 5.01
N GLN A 137 -7.13 -19.41 5.48
CA GLN A 137 -6.56 -19.97 6.70
C GLN A 137 -5.07 -20.28 6.53
N ASP A 138 -4.69 -20.85 5.38
CA ASP A 138 -3.30 -21.21 5.09
C ASP A 138 -2.45 -19.93 4.95
N GLU A 139 -3.00 -18.91 4.26
CA GLU A 139 -2.37 -17.59 4.14
C GLU A 139 -2.23 -16.89 5.50
N ALA A 140 -3.27 -16.95 6.34
CA ALA A 140 -3.25 -16.35 7.66
C ALA A 140 -2.20 -16.99 8.59
N ILE A 141 -2.08 -18.32 8.56
CA ILE A 141 -1.07 -19.04 9.35
C ILE A 141 0.35 -18.67 8.88
N ALA A 142 0.59 -18.65 7.57
CA ALA A 142 1.90 -18.28 7.03
C ALA A 142 2.25 -16.82 7.33
N LEU A 143 1.28 -15.90 7.18
CA LEU A 143 1.44 -14.49 7.52
C LEU A 143 1.71 -14.29 9.03
N ALA A 144 1.02 -15.04 9.89
CA ALA A 144 1.26 -15.01 11.34
C ALA A 144 2.66 -15.55 11.70
N ALA A 145 3.13 -16.61 11.04
CA ALA A 145 4.49 -17.12 11.23
C ALA A 145 5.55 -16.12 10.76
N HIS A 146 5.32 -15.46 9.63
CA HIS A 146 6.20 -14.39 9.14
C HIS A 146 6.22 -13.20 10.11
N LEU A 147 5.05 -12.81 10.64
CA LEU A 147 4.93 -11.76 11.64
C LEU A 147 5.72 -12.08 12.92
N ASP A 148 5.55 -13.28 13.46
CA ASP A 148 6.27 -13.78 14.64
C ASP A 148 7.79 -13.79 14.42
N TYR A 149 8.24 -14.15 13.21
CA TYR A 149 9.65 -14.05 12.82
C TYR A 149 10.15 -12.59 12.80
N LEU A 150 9.42 -11.68 12.16
CA LEU A 150 9.82 -10.27 12.06
C LEU A 150 9.84 -9.57 13.42
N LEU A 151 8.93 -9.90 14.34
CA LEU A 151 8.94 -9.35 15.70
C LEU A 151 10.21 -9.73 16.48
N ARG A 152 10.83 -10.88 16.17
CA ARG A 152 12.12 -11.29 16.78
C ARG A 152 13.32 -10.67 16.06
N ARG A 153 13.28 -10.55 14.74
CA ARG A 153 14.41 -10.08 13.93
C ARG A 153 14.49 -8.56 13.82
N CYS A 154 13.37 -7.93 13.53
CA CYS A 154 13.23 -6.49 13.32
C CYS A 154 12.70 -5.80 14.59
N TRP A 155 13.22 -6.18 15.76
CA TRP A 155 12.66 -5.80 17.06
C TRP A 155 12.66 -4.29 17.36
N GLN A 156 13.46 -3.50 16.65
CA GLN A 156 13.46 -2.04 16.76
C GLN A 156 12.45 -1.35 15.84
N ALA A 157 11.83 -2.09 14.92
CA ALA A 157 10.84 -1.56 14.01
C ALA A 157 9.41 -1.82 14.50
N GLN A 158 8.54 -0.86 14.27
CA GLN A 158 7.10 -1.06 14.40
C GLN A 158 6.60 -1.93 13.25
N ILE A 159 5.93 -3.05 13.58
CA ILE A 159 5.36 -3.94 12.57
C ILE A 159 3.87 -3.69 12.39
N THR A 160 3.42 -3.65 11.14
CA THR A 160 2.02 -3.52 10.76
C THR A 160 1.62 -4.63 9.80
N ILE A 161 0.35 -4.99 9.82
CA ILE A 161 -0.24 -6.02 8.96
C ILE A 161 -1.42 -5.45 8.19
N SER A 162 -1.41 -5.66 6.88
CA SER A 162 -2.53 -5.36 5.99
C SER A 162 -3.24 -6.65 5.59
N LEU A 163 -4.58 -6.60 5.55
CA LEU A 163 -5.43 -7.74 5.17
C LEU A 163 -6.26 -7.44 3.91
N PRO A 164 -5.63 -7.04 2.78
CA PRO A 164 -6.39 -6.69 1.58
C PRO A 164 -7.10 -7.91 1.02
N ARG A 165 -8.42 -7.80 0.81
CA ARG A 165 -9.17 -8.73 -0.05
C ARG A 165 -9.01 -8.33 -1.50
N LEU A 166 -8.95 -9.32 -2.38
CA LEU A 166 -8.89 -9.09 -3.81
C LEU A 166 -10.17 -8.38 -4.28
N ARG A 167 -10.00 -7.29 -5.02
CA ARG A 167 -11.06 -6.44 -5.55
C ARG A 167 -11.02 -6.48 -7.08
N PRO A 168 -12.13 -6.15 -7.76
CA PRO A 168 -12.11 -5.97 -9.21
C PRO A 168 -11.00 -5.00 -9.62
N ALA A 169 -10.26 -5.37 -10.66
CA ALA A 169 -9.16 -4.59 -11.21
C ALA A 169 -9.05 -4.85 -12.72
N ALA A 170 -8.31 -4.00 -13.42
CA ALA A 170 -8.08 -4.18 -14.84
C ALA A 170 -7.39 -5.53 -15.14
N GLY A 171 -7.91 -6.26 -16.12
CA GLY A 171 -7.51 -7.65 -16.41
C GLY A 171 -8.51 -8.71 -15.94
N GLY A 172 -9.52 -8.34 -15.16
CA GLY A 172 -10.70 -9.19 -14.89
C GLY A 172 -10.41 -10.45 -14.07
N PHE A 173 -9.28 -10.50 -13.35
CA PHE A 173 -8.96 -11.62 -12.46
C PHE A 173 -10.05 -11.77 -11.40
N ARG A 174 -10.55 -13.00 -11.23
CA ARG A 174 -11.55 -13.33 -10.21
C ARG A 174 -10.88 -14.09 -9.07
N PRO A 175 -11.20 -13.78 -7.80
CA PRO A 175 -10.68 -14.52 -6.66
C PRO A 175 -10.97 -16.01 -6.82
N LEU A 176 -9.95 -16.85 -6.62
CA LEU A 176 -10.10 -18.31 -6.62
C LEU A 176 -10.74 -18.80 -5.32
N PHE A 177 -10.51 -18.05 -4.24
CA PHE A 177 -11.04 -18.31 -2.92
C PHE A 177 -11.74 -17.05 -2.41
N SER A 178 -12.79 -17.25 -1.61
CA SER A 178 -13.47 -16.16 -0.93
C SER A 178 -13.04 -16.11 0.54
N ILE A 179 -13.08 -14.91 1.10
CA ILE A 179 -13.07 -14.69 2.54
C ILE A 179 -14.27 -13.79 2.85
N SER A 180 -15.20 -14.32 3.63
CA SER A 180 -16.40 -13.59 4.03
C SER A 180 -16.08 -12.49 5.04
N ASP A 181 -17.02 -11.56 5.23
CA ASP A 181 -16.89 -10.51 6.23
C ASP A 181 -16.73 -11.08 7.65
N ARG A 182 -17.39 -12.22 7.93
CA ARG A 182 -17.26 -12.94 9.20
C ARG A 182 -15.84 -13.49 9.38
N GLU A 183 -15.27 -14.09 8.35
CA GLU A 183 -13.93 -14.67 8.40
C GLU A 183 -12.85 -13.59 8.48
N LEU A 184 -13.02 -12.46 7.78
CA LEU A 184 -12.12 -11.32 7.92
C LEU A 184 -12.18 -10.75 9.34
N ALA A 185 -13.38 -10.58 9.92
CA ALA A 185 -13.52 -10.15 11.31
C ALA A 185 -12.89 -11.16 12.29
N GLN A 186 -13.07 -12.46 12.06
CA GLN A 186 -12.42 -13.51 12.84
C GLN A 186 -10.90 -13.41 12.78
N LEU A 187 -10.34 -13.19 11.59
CA LEU A 187 -8.89 -13.04 11.41
C LEU A 187 -8.36 -11.78 12.12
N VAL A 188 -9.05 -10.65 12.03
CA VAL A 188 -8.69 -9.42 12.76
C VAL A 188 -8.66 -9.68 14.27
N CYS A 189 -9.67 -10.34 14.82
CA CYS A 189 -9.71 -10.71 16.24
C CYS A 189 -8.57 -11.66 16.62
N ALA A 190 -8.31 -12.70 15.82
CA ALA A 190 -7.24 -13.65 16.07
C ALA A 190 -5.86 -12.98 16.09
N LEU A 191 -5.60 -12.06 15.15
CA LEU A 191 -4.36 -11.28 15.11
C LEU A 191 -4.26 -10.31 16.29
N ARG A 192 -5.35 -9.66 16.69
CA ARG A 192 -5.36 -8.77 17.86
C ARG A 192 -5.06 -9.51 19.17
N ILE A 193 -5.56 -10.74 19.31
CA ILE A 193 -5.28 -11.60 20.48
C ILE A 193 -3.83 -12.10 20.46
N SER A 194 -3.36 -12.56 19.30
CA SER A 194 -2.05 -13.23 19.19
C SER A 194 -0.88 -12.24 19.13
N PHE A 195 -1.11 -11.05 18.59
CA PHE A 195 -0.10 -10.02 18.35
C PHE A 195 -0.60 -8.62 18.76
N PRO A 196 -0.87 -8.40 20.06
CA PRO A 196 -1.49 -7.16 20.54
C PRO A 196 -0.67 -5.89 20.25
N GLN A 197 0.64 -6.02 20.04
CA GLN A 197 1.56 -4.92 19.71
C GLN A 197 1.55 -4.54 18.21
N VAL A 198 0.96 -5.36 17.34
CA VAL A 198 1.00 -5.15 15.89
C VAL A 198 -0.13 -4.23 15.44
N GLY A 199 0.21 -3.29 14.55
CA GLY A 199 -0.78 -2.41 13.93
C GLY A 199 -1.55 -3.15 12.83
N ILE A 200 -2.87 -3.02 12.77
CA ILE A 200 -3.71 -3.62 11.72
C ILE A 200 -4.23 -2.51 10.81
N VAL A 201 -3.90 -2.59 9.52
CA VAL A 201 -4.22 -1.59 8.49
C VAL A 201 -5.44 -2.03 7.69
N LEU A 202 -6.45 -1.17 7.62
CA LEU A 202 -7.66 -1.38 6.82
C LEU A 202 -7.78 -0.35 5.69
N SER A 203 -7.73 -0.82 4.45
CA SER A 203 -7.85 0.06 3.28
C SER A 203 -9.31 0.31 2.87
N THR A 204 -9.52 1.29 1.99
CA THR A 204 -10.79 1.59 1.30
C THR A 204 -11.24 0.50 0.32
N ARG A 205 -10.55 -0.65 0.23
CA ARG A 205 -11.05 -1.86 -0.46
C ARG A 205 -12.37 -2.35 0.13
N GLU A 206 -12.57 -2.12 1.42
CA GLU A 206 -13.70 -2.66 2.17
C GLU A 206 -14.89 -1.71 2.18
N ARG A 207 -16.10 -2.27 2.24
CA ARG A 207 -17.35 -1.49 2.22
C ARG A 207 -17.54 -0.68 3.50
N PRO A 208 -18.24 0.47 3.45
CA PRO A 208 -18.50 1.34 4.60
C PRO A 208 -18.91 0.62 5.89
N SER A 209 -19.93 -0.24 5.82
CA SER A 209 -20.49 -0.92 6.98
C SER A 209 -19.51 -1.91 7.63
N LEU A 210 -18.67 -2.57 6.84
CA LEU A 210 -17.66 -3.48 7.36
C LEU A 210 -16.52 -2.71 8.01
N ARG A 211 -16.06 -1.63 7.36
CA ARG A 211 -14.99 -0.77 7.90
C ARG A 211 -15.37 -0.19 9.25
N ASP A 212 -16.58 0.35 9.33
CA ASP A 212 -17.20 0.86 10.54
C ASP A 212 -17.22 -0.16 11.68
N ALA A 213 -17.46 -1.44 11.38
CA ALA A 213 -17.47 -2.52 12.37
C ALA A 213 -16.05 -2.95 12.79
N LEU A 214 -15.13 -3.09 11.83
CA LEU A 214 -13.77 -3.58 12.07
C LEU A 214 -12.91 -2.63 12.92
N VAL A 215 -13.21 -1.33 12.92
CA VAL A 215 -12.60 -0.34 13.84
C VAL A 215 -12.72 -0.81 15.29
N SER A 216 -13.87 -1.35 15.68
CA SER A 216 -14.12 -1.78 17.07
C SER A 216 -13.51 -3.12 17.44
N LEU A 217 -12.93 -3.86 16.47
CA LEU A 217 -12.45 -5.23 16.67
C LEU A 217 -10.92 -5.35 16.73
N GLY A 218 -10.19 -4.35 16.24
CA GLY A 218 -8.73 -4.36 16.34
C GLY A 218 -7.98 -3.66 15.21
N VAL A 219 -8.67 -3.05 14.25
CA VAL A 219 -8.04 -2.15 13.27
C VAL A 219 -7.48 -0.93 13.99
N THR A 220 -6.22 -0.59 13.71
CA THR A 220 -5.52 0.55 14.35
C THR A 220 -5.19 1.66 13.38
N MET A 221 -5.18 1.37 12.07
CA MET A 221 -4.93 2.35 11.02
C MET A 221 -5.85 2.10 9.84
N MET A 222 -6.27 3.16 9.15
CA MET A 222 -7.05 3.02 7.93
C MET A 222 -6.81 4.15 6.95
N SER A 223 -6.92 3.85 5.65
CA SER A 223 -6.92 4.88 4.60
C SER A 223 -8.30 5.52 4.47
N ALA A 224 -8.43 6.75 4.00
CA ALA A 224 -9.75 7.38 3.76
C ALA A 224 -9.67 8.31 2.55
N GLY A 225 -10.79 8.51 1.84
CA GLY A 225 -10.83 9.32 0.63
C GLY A 225 -9.81 8.89 -0.43
N SER A 226 -9.50 7.60 -0.52
CA SER A 226 -8.37 7.13 -1.34
C SER A 226 -8.70 7.19 -2.83
N HIS A 227 -7.74 7.66 -3.62
CA HIS A 227 -7.66 7.40 -5.06
C HIS A 227 -6.62 6.32 -5.32
N THR A 228 -6.86 5.43 -6.29
CA THR A 228 -6.00 4.25 -6.56
C THR A 228 -5.27 4.32 -7.89
N GLU A 229 -5.55 5.37 -8.64
CA GLU A 229 -4.91 5.80 -9.86
C GLU A 229 -3.87 6.87 -9.55
N PRO A 230 -2.69 6.85 -10.19
CA PRO A 230 -1.73 7.94 -10.07
C PRO A 230 -2.33 9.25 -10.59
N GLY A 231 -2.24 10.32 -9.79
CA GLY A 231 -2.77 11.65 -10.12
C GLY A 231 -4.26 11.84 -9.78
N GLY A 232 -4.89 10.88 -9.09
CA GLY A 232 -6.33 10.89 -8.83
C GLY A 232 -6.83 12.07 -7.98
N TYR A 233 -6.00 12.68 -7.13
CA TYR A 233 -6.45 13.76 -6.24
C TYR A 233 -6.52 15.12 -6.94
N THR A 234 -5.52 15.45 -7.76
CA THR A 234 -5.38 16.75 -8.42
C THR A 234 -5.58 16.70 -9.94
N ARG A 235 -5.73 15.50 -10.52
CA ARG A 235 -5.81 15.24 -11.97
C ARG A 235 -4.58 15.69 -12.76
N ARG A 236 -3.42 15.82 -12.11
CA ARG A 236 -2.13 16.09 -12.78
C ARG A 236 -1.55 14.83 -13.42
N GLY A 237 -0.65 15.00 -14.40
CA GLY A 237 -0.03 13.92 -15.17
C GLY A 237 -0.92 13.35 -16.28
N THR A 238 -2.11 13.92 -16.51
CA THR A 238 -3.04 13.45 -17.53
C THR A 238 -2.52 13.67 -18.96
N GLU A 239 -1.66 14.67 -19.14
CA GLU A 239 -0.88 14.95 -20.34
C GLU A 239 0.18 13.88 -20.66
N HIS A 240 0.57 13.08 -19.67
CA HIS A 240 1.59 12.03 -19.78
C HIS A 240 0.99 10.61 -19.84
N LEU A 241 -0.34 10.52 -19.97
CA LEU A 241 -1.03 9.25 -20.10
C LEU A 241 -0.57 8.51 -21.35
N HIS A 242 -0.29 7.23 -21.15
CA HIS A 242 0.09 6.34 -22.23
C HIS A 242 -0.44 4.93 -21.98
N GLN A 243 -0.54 4.14 -23.04
CA GLN A 243 -0.78 2.70 -22.94
C GLN A 243 0.52 1.94 -23.19
N THR A 244 0.66 0.77 -22.57
CA THR A 244 1.76 -0.15 -22.87
C THR A 244 1.19 -1.42 -23.49
N VAL A 245 1.51 -1.66 -24.77
CA VAL A 245 1.10 -2.87 -25.50
C VAL A 245 2.36 -3.58 -26.00
N GLY A 246 2.55 -4.84 -25.60
CA GLY A 246 3.75 -5.61 -25.95
C GLY A 246 5.07 -4.96 -25.49
N GLY A 247 5.04 -4.20 -24.39
CA GLY A 247 6.19 -3.47 -23.86
C GLY A 247 6.53 -2.15 -24.59
N ARG A 248 5.72 -1.72 -25.57
CA ARG A 248 5.87 -0.43 -26.26
C ARG A 248 4.86 0.57 -25.74
N ILE A 249 5.32 1.81 -25.56
CA ILE A 249 4.47 2.96 -25.24
C ILE A 249 3.75 3.36 -26.50
N ILE A 250 2.42 3.41 -26.45
CA ILE A 250 1.57 3.93 -27.51
C ILE A 250 0.69 5.07 -26.95
N PRO A 251 0.34 6.07 -27.78
CA PRO A 251 -0.61 7.10 -27.38
C PRO A 251 -1.94 6.47 -26.94
N PRO A 252 -2.60 7.04 -25.92
CA PRO A 252 -3.92 6.60 -25.51
C PRO A 252 -4.93 6.88 -26.62
N ASP A 253 -5.79 5.89 -26.90
CA ASP A 253 -6.96 6.05 -27.75
C ASP A 253 -8.15 6.37 -26.84
N PHE A 254 -8.58 7.64 -26.84
CA PHE A 254 -9.69 8.10 -26.00
C PHE A 254 -10.97 8.16 -26.83
N GLN A 255 -12.07 7.62 -26.31
CA GLN A 255 -13.39 7.92 -26.87
C GLN A 255 -13.90 9.26 -26.32
N ASP A 256 -14.73 9.97 -27.09
CA ASP A 256 -15.34 11.23 -26.65
C ASP A 256 -16.15 11.01 -25.36
N GLY A 257 -15.80 11.75 -24.31
CA GLY A 257 -16.47 11.69 -23.00
C GLY A 257 -15.83 10.75 -21.96
N GLU A 258 -14.74 10.04 -22.29
CA GLU A 258 -14.01 9.23 -21.32
C GLU A 258 -13.18 10.08 -20.34
N ASP A 259 -13.19 9.68 -19.06
CA ASP A 259 -12.40 10.33 -18.01
C ASP A 259 -10.92 10.03 -18.25
N LYS A 260 -10.13 11.08 -18.49
CA LYS A 260 -8.73 10.98 -18.90
C LYS A 260 -7.83 10.80 -17.68
N LEU A 261 -7.96 9.67 -16.99
CA LEU A 261 -7.16 9.30 -15.82
C LEU A 261 -6.43 7.98 -16.05
N ALA A 262 -5.36 7.75 -15.29
CA ALA A 262 -4.69 6.47 -15.28
C ALA A 262 -5.62 5.39 -14.73
N THR A 263 -5.39 4.14 -15.13
CA THR A 263 -6.20 3.02 -14.62
C THR A 263 -5.90 2.78 -13.16
N GLY A 264 -6.93 2.83 -12.31
CA GLY A 264 -6.82 2.53 -10.88
C GLY A 264 -6.33 1.12 -10.60
N GLN A 265 -5.58 0.95 -9.50
CA GLN A 265 -5.03 -0.35 -9.11
C GLN A 265 -6.13 -1.37 -8.76
N PHE A 266 -7.23 -0.92 -8.15
CA PHE A 266 -8.38 -1.73 -7.77
C PHE A 266 -9.62 -0.87 -7.53
N GLU A 267 -10.80 -1.47 -7.57
CA GLU A 267 -12.06 -0.78 -7.25
C GLU A 267 -12.19 -0.47 -5.75
N ILE A 268 -12.38 0.80 -5.43
CA ILE A 268 -12.63 1.32 -4.09
C ILE A 268 -14.00 0.83 -3.59
N GLY A 269 -14.02 0.27 -2.38
CA GLY A 269 -15.23 -0.17 -1.70
C GLY A 269 -15.87 0.90 -0.79
N ASP A 270 -15.15 1.97 -0.45
CA ASP A 270 -15.60 3.07 0.39
C ASP A 270 -15.00 4.42 -0.07
N ASP A 271 -15.86 5.26 -0.62
CA ASP A 271 -15.59 6.58 -1.20
C ASP A 271 -15.81 7.73 -0.21
N ARG A 272 -16.18 7.43 1.04
CA ARG A 272 -16.48 8.48 2.02
C ARG A 272 -15.23 9.34 2.29
N PRO A 273 -15.40 10.68 2.40
CA PRO A 273 -14.28 11.57 2.61
C PRO A 273 -13.68 11.38 4.02
N PRO A 274 -12.41 11.77 4.22
CA PRO A 274 -11.70 11.58 5.49
C PRO A 274 -12.42 12.18 6.71
N GLU A 275 -12.99 13.37 6.60
CA GLU A 275 -13.82 14.04 7.62
C GLU A 275 -15.06 13.23 8.03
N ARG A 276 -15.68 12.51 7.07
CA ARG A 276 -16.81 11.62 7.37
C ARG A 276 -16.35 10.42 8.18
N ILE A 277 -15.20 9.83 7.82
CA ILE A 277 -14.61 8.72 8.58
C ILE A 277 -14.26 9.19 10.00
N ALA A 278 -13.61 10.35 10.15
CA ALA A 278 -13.29 10.90 11.47
C ALA A 278 -14.53 11.16 12.34
N THR A 279 -15.61 11.66 11.76
CA THR A 279 -16.90 11.82 12.45
C THR A 279 -17.44 10.49 12.96
N ILE A 280 -17.38 9.46 12.11
CA ILE A 280 -17.84 8.11 12.44
C ILE A 280 -17.03 7.48 13.57
N LEU A 281 -15.70 7.66 13.55
CA LEU A 281 -14.82 7.20 14.62
C LEU A 281 -15.19 7.86 15.95
N ARG A 282 -15.38 9.19 15.98
CA ARG A 282 -15.82 9.92 17.19
C ARG A 282 -17.16 9.45 17.72
N GLN A 283 -18.13 9.22 16.83
CA GLN A 283 -19.45 8.69 17.20
C GLN A 283 -19.39 7.29 17.84
N ARG A 284 -18.35 6.53 17.53
CA ARG A 284 -18.08 5.21 18.12
C ARG A 284 -17.16 5.26 19.35
N GLY A 285 -16.79 6.45 19.82
CA GLY A 285 -15.94 6.63 20.99
C GLY A 285 -14.44 6.50 20.71
N PHE A 286 -14.01 6.58 19.45
CA PHE A 286 -12.61 6.58 19.07
C PHE A 286 -12.12 8.00 18.76
N GLU A 287 -10.85 8.26 19.06
CA GLU A 287 -10.16 9.49 18.66
C GLU A 287 -9.46 9.27 17.30
N PRO A 288 -9.82 10.02 16.24
CA PRO A 288 -9.10 9.98 14.98
C PRO A 288 -7.72 10.63 15.13
N VAL A 289 -6.66 9.84 14.98
CA VAL A 289 -5.28 10.36 15.00
C VAL A 289 -4.79 10.56 13.57
N TRP A 290 -4.43 11.80 13.24
CA TRP A 290 -3.93 12.20 11.92
C TRP A 290 -2.41 12.28 11.86
N LYS A 291 -1.78 12.40 13.04
CA LYS A 291 -0.35 12.58 13.25
C LYS A 291 0.06 11.82 14.51
N ASP A 292 0.93 10.83 14.35
CA ASP A 292 1.40 10.00 15.46
C ASP A 292 2.69 10.56 16.10
N TRP A 293 3.49 11.33 15.35
CA TRP A 293 4.83 11.75 15.77
C TRP A 293 5.22 13.13 15.20
N GLU A 294 6.10 13.85 15.91
CA GLU A 294 6.72 15.11 15.50
C GLU A 294 8.24 14.93 15.51
N GLN A 295 8.95 15.31 14.43
CA GLN A 295 10.40 15.13 14.36
C GLN A 295 11.15 15.85 15.50
N THR A 296 10.62 16.97 16.01
CA THR A 296 11.21 17.71 17.14
C THR A 296 11.22 16.94 18.47
N LEU A 297 10.46 15.83 18.59
CA LEU A 297 10.44 14.96 19.77
C LEU A 297 11.49 13.84 19.70
N SER A 298 12.15 13.67 18.57
CA SER A 298 13.23 12.71 18.32
C SER A 298 14.52 13.47 18.02
N GLY A 299 15.03 14.13 19.06
CA GLY A 299 16.15 15.09 19.02
C GLY A 299 17.44 14.56 18.42
#